data_AF-A0A448NYG3-F1
#
_entry.id   AF-A0A448NYG3-F1
#
_cell.length_a   1.000
_cell.length_b   1.000
_cell.length_c   1.000
_cell.angle_alpha   90.00
_cell.angle_beta   90.00
_cell.angle_gamma   90.00
#
_symmetry.space_group_name_H-M   'P 1'
#
loop_
_entity.id
_entity.type
_entity.pdbx_description
1 polymer ?
#
loop_
_entity_poly.entity_id
_entity_poly.type
_entity_poly.pdbx_seq_one_letter_code
_entity_poly.pdbx_strand_id
1 'polypeptide(L)'
;MATDELTVEAPGTTTAAPGRERVLHRQTREPAWGRIFRMVLVATDAVAIAIAVAFSTALMTPADLILEEVAGLPYIVIAPLLGVIWLVVLGTGGSRNPWITGSGVEEYMRVTKLSLYMFGAIAIASYILKAQFARSLFIALLPIGVLLLLFGRWLARAWINTTRGHGKNLTSCAVVGPTDQVQRVVGDLRRHTDAGFQPLGVCLLDQEDQPGDVAGIPTFSANQLLGTANSTTFDAVIATEGLPDTYLRRLAWNLEGSSTALVVTPRVMDIVGPRAHYTDAPGVSLIHVDIPVFSGWKYAVKRAFDIVVSVIALIVLSPVFLITAILIKREDSGPVIFRQQRVGQNGEPFTIHKFRSMSVNAESKIQKLIDDAGGHALFFKLDHDPRMTKIGATLRKYSIDELPQFWTVLKGNMSVVGPRPQMAREVAEYTPAYKRRLLTKPGITGLWQICGRSDLSPEEGMRLDLRYVENWSPISDIIIVAKTITTILKPENGAY
;
A
#
# COMPACT_ATOMS: atom_id res chain seq x y z
N MET A 1 -59.18 15.96 -46.07
CA MET A 1 -58.62 15.59 -47.39
C MET A 1 -57.51 16.59 -47.68
N ALA A 2 -56.36 16.08 -48.15
CA ALA A 2 -55.18 16.75 -48.71
C ALA A 2 -55.53 18.01 -49.57
N THR A 3 -54.70 19.02 -49.86
CA THR A 3 -53.25 19.36 -49.76
C THR A 3 -53.10 20.81 -50.29
N ASP A 4 -51.87 21.33 -50.31
CA ASP A 4 -51.32 22.46 -51.12
C ASP A 4 -51.43 23.87 -50.53
N GLU A 5 -50.32 24.53 -50.15
CA GLU A 5 -49.12 25.00 -50.89
C GLU A 5 -49.30 26.41 -51.47
N LEU A 6 -48.34 27.30 -51.12
CA LEU A 6 -47.76 28.43 -51.89
C LEU A 6 -47.08 29.40 -50.88
N THR A 7 -45.81 29.17 -50.51
CA THR A 7 -44.55 29.71 -51.11
C THR A 7 -44.31 31.20 -50.94
N VAL A 8 -43.18 31.55 -50.31
CA VAL A 8 -42.26 32.59 -50.82
C VAL A 8 -40.82 32.13 -50.56
N GLU A 9 -40.04 32.09 -51.64
CA GLU A 9 -38.61 31.74 -51.72
C GLU A 9 -37.66 32.83 -51.21
N ALA A 10 -36.42 32.38 -50.96
CA ALA A 10 -35.27 33.04 -50.34
C ALA A 10 -34.59 34.16 -51.17
N PRO A 11 -33.48 34.71 -50.62
CA PRO A 11 -32.23 34.50 -51.36
C PRO A 11 -31.02 34.17 -50.49
N GLY A 12 -30.10 33.36 -51.05
CA GLY A 12 -28.66 33.58 -50.90
C GLY A 12 -27.88 32.64 -49.97
N THR A 13 -27.66 31.40 -50.42
CA THR A 13 -26.62 30.51 -49.90
C THR A 13 -25.22 30.95 -50.36
N THR A 14 -24.29 31.14 -49.42
CA THR A 14 -22.87 30.83 -49.63
C THR A 14 -22.38 29.97 -48.47
N THR A 15 -22.16 28.71 -48.79
CA THR A 15 -21.56 27.66 -47.97
C THR A 15 -20.13 27.97 -47.56
N ALA A 16 -19.87 28.00 -46.26
CA ALA A 16 -18.57 27.65 -45.69
C ALA A 16 -18.83 26.74 -44.48
N ALA A 17 -18.43 25.47 -44.61
CA ALA A 17 -18.58 24.45 -43.57
C ALA A 17 -17.84 24.88 -42.29
N PRO A 18 -18.40 24.66 -41.08
CA PRO A 18 -17.59 24.75 -39.88
C PRO A 18 -16.59 23.61 -39.93
N GLY A 19 -15.31 23.98 -40.10
CA GLY A 19 -14.21 23.05 -39.98
C GLY A 19 -14.34 22.31 -38.67
N ARG A 20 -14.25 20.97 -38.74
CA ARG A 20 -14.03 20.11 -37.58
C ARG A 20 -12.83 20.66 -36.80
N GLU A 21 -13.08 21.43 -35.76
CA GLU A 21 -12.08 21.66 -34.73
C GLU A 21 -11.75 20.29 -34.16
N ARG A 22 -10.58 19.79 -34.56
CA ARG A 22 -9.94 18.67 -33.88
C ARG A 22 -9.79 19.10 -32.44
N VAL A 23 -10.62 18.57 -31.56
CA VAL A 23 -10.37 18.50 -30.13
C VAL A 23 -9.08 17.69 -29.96
N LEU A 24 -7.96 18.38 -30.08
CA LEU A 24 -6.66 17.86 -29.71
C LEU A 24 -6.71 17.72 -28.19
N HIS A 25 -6.95 16.49 -27.70
CA HIS A 25 -6.61 16.11 -26.34
C HIS A 25 -5.12 16.41 -26.10
N ARG A 26 -4.81 17.66 -25.70
CA ARG A 26 -3.50 18.03 -25.18
C ARG A 26 -3.40 17.42 -23.79
N GLN A 27 -2.64 16.34 -23.69
CA GLN A 27 -2.27 15.71 -22.44
C GLN A 27 -1.68 16.76 -21.49
N THR A 28 -2.21 16.84 -20.28
CA THR A 28 -1.62 17.61 -19.16
C THR A 28 -0.11 17.40 -19.13
N ARG A 29 0.68 18.48 -19.16
CA ARG A 29 2.14 18.37 -19.15
C ARG A 29 2.57 17.66 -17.86
N GLU A 30 3.30 16.57 -18.01
CA GLU A 30 3.95 15.92 -16.86
C GLU A 30 4.90 16.90 -16.16
N PRO A 31 4.97 16.89 -14.82
CA PRO A 31 5.98 17.65 -14.09
C PRO A 31 7.39 17.33 -14.63
N ALA A 32 8.31 18.30 -14.60
CA ALA A 32 9.66 18.12 -15.16
C ALA A 32 10.39 16.91 -14.56
N TRP A 33 10.20 16.65 -13.26
CA TRP A 33 10.72 15.47 -12.57
C TRP A 33 10.10 14.16 -13.08
N GLY A 34 8.82 14.18 -13.49
CA GLY A 34 8.11 13.01 -14.00
C GLY A 34 8.73 12.46 -15.29
N ARG A 35 9.21 13.36 -16.16
CA ARG A 35 9.94 12.96 -17.37
C ARG A 35 11.27 12.28 -17.05
N ILE A 36 12.06 12.88 -16.15
CA ILE A 36 13.35 12.32 -15.72
C ILE A 36 13.13 10.96 -15.07
N PHE A 37 12.16 10.87 -14.16
CA PHE A 37 11.84 9.63 -13.48
C PHE A 37 11.35 8.54 -14.44
N ARG A 38 10.51 8.89 -15.43
CA ARG A 38 10.12 7.96 -16.49
C ARG A 38 11.31 7.45 -17.29
N MET A 39 12.27 8.31 -17.64
CA MET A 39 13.49 7.89 -18.33
C MET A 39 14.33 6.95 -17.48
N VAL A 40 14.48 7.24 -16.18
CA VAL A 40 15.14 6.33 -15.22
C VAL A 40 14.42 4.98 -15.21
N LEU A 41 13.09 4.96 -15.11
CA LEU A 41 12.31 3.73 -15.12
C LEU A 41 12.46 2.92 -16.42
N VAL A 42 12.46 3.57 -17.58
CA VAL A 42 12.71 2.90 -18.87
C VAL A 42 14.11 2.29 -18.89
N ALA A 43 15.13 3.04 -18.44
CA ALA A 43 16.50 2.56 -18.39
C ALA A 43 16.66 1.37 -17.42
N THR A 44 16.10 1.47 -16.20
CA THR A 44 16.16 0.38 -15.22
C THR A 44 15.40 -0.86 -15.69
N ASP A 45 14.24 -0.68 -16.32
CA ASP A 45 13.47 -1.80 -16.88
C ASP A 45 14.25 -2.47 -18.02
N ALA A 46 14.87 -1.68 -18.90
CA ALA A 46 15.65 -2.19 -20.02
C ALA A 46 16.88 -2.98 -19.55
N VAL A 47 17.60 -2.46 -18.54
CA VAL A 47 18.72 -3.17 -17.92
C VAL A 47 18.25 -4.45 -17.24
N ALA A 48 17.17 -4.40 -16.45
CA ALA A 48 16.61 -5.58 -15.78
C ALA A 48 16.22 -6.68 -16.77
N ILE A 49 15.53 -6.31 -17.86
CA ILE A 49 15.13 -7.25 -18.91
C ILE A 49 16.33 -7.77 -19.68
N ALA A 50 17.31 -6.92 -20.01
CA ALA A 50 18.53 -7.35 -20.68
C ALA A 50 19.33 -8.37 -19.85
N ILE A 51 19.46 -8.14 -18.53
CA ILE A 51 20.09 -9.10 -17.60
C ILE A 51 19.28 -10.40 -17.55
N ALA A 52 17.95 -10.33 -17.47
CA ALA A 52 17.11 -11.51 -17.43
C ALA A 52 17.20 -12.33 -18.73
N VAL A 53 17.23 -11.66 -19.89
CA VAL A 53 17.45 -12.28 -21.21
C VAL A 53 18.82 -12.94 -21.24
N ALA A 54 19.89 -12.22 -20.89
CA ALA A 54 21.25 -12.75 -20.90
C ALA A 54 21.41 -13.96 -19.98
N PHE A 55 20.87 -13.89 -18.76
CA PHE A 55 20.90 -15.00 -17.81
C PHE A 55 20.11 -16.20 -18.32
N SER A 56 18.92 -15.97 -18.88
CA SER A 56 18.10 -17.05 -19.43
C SER A 56 18.75 -17.71 -20.65
N THR A 57 19.42 -16.95 -21.50
CA THR A 57 20.17 -17.51 -22.63
C THR A 57 21.43 -18.26 -22.18
N ALA A 58 22.10 -17.81 -21.12
CA ALA A 58 23.29 -18.48 -20.59
C ALA A 58 23.00 -19.87 -19.98
N LEU A 59 21.73 -20.14 -19.62
CA LEU A 59 21.27 -21.46 -19.17
C LEU A 59 20.99 -22.44 -20.31
N MET A 60 20.99 -21.97 -21.57
CA MET A 60 20.77 -22.80 -22.76
C MET A 60 22.10 -23.28 -23.32
N THR A 61 22.12 -24.45 -23.97
CA THR A 61 23.36 -24.91 -24.60
C THR A 61 23.64 -24.12 -25.89
N PRO A 62 24.90 -23.96 -26.32
CA PRO A 62 25.22 -23.26 -27.56
C PRO A 62 24.52 -23.84 -28.80
N ALA A 63 24.25 -25.15 -28.80
CA ALA A 63 23.50 -25.82 -29.86
C ALA A 63 22.03 -25.36 -29.88
N ASP A 64 21.38 -25.28 -28.72
CA ASP A 64 19.99 -24.81 -28.60
C ASP A 64 19.84 -23.35 -29.05
N LEU A 65 20.86 -22.51 -28.83
CA LEU A 65 20.81 -21.09 -29.21
C LEU A 65 20.85 -20.82 -30.72
N ILE A 66 21.56 -21.67 -31.47
CA ILE A 66 21.90 -21.43 -32.87
C ILE A 66 21.11 -22.36 -33.81
N LEU A 67 20.91 -23.61 -33.40
CA LEU A 67 20.36 -24.65 -34.26
C LEU A 67 18.85 -24.88 -34.05
N GLU A 68 18.32 -24.57 -32.86
CA GLU A 68 16.88 -24.61 -32.65
C GLU A 68 16.24 -23.30 -33.10
N GLU A 69 15.22 -23.43 -33.96
CA GLU A 69 14.46 -22.31 -34.49
C GLU A 69 13.00 -22.38 -34.08
N VAL A 70 12.43 -21.22 -33.77
CA VAL A 70 10.99 -21.06 -33.63
C VAL A 70 10.52 -20.11 -34.72
N ALA A 71 9.58 -20.57 -35.55
CA ALA A 71 9.09 -19.81 -36.70
C ALA A 71 10.21 -19.32 -37.65
N GLY A 72 11.30 -20.10 -37.78
CA GLY A 72 12.43 -19.77 -38.66
C GLY A 72 13.44 -18.76 -38.08
N LEU A 73 13.36 -18.45 -36.78
CA LEU A 73 14.30 -17.55 -36.11
C LEU A 73 15.06 -18.29 -35.00
N PRO A 74 16.39 -18.09 -34.89
CA PRO A 74 17.19 -18.69 -33.81
C PRO A 74 16.90 -17.99 -32.47
N TYR A 75 17.11 -18.71 -31.37
CA TYR A 75 16.83 -18.19 -30.02
C TYR A 75 17.63 -16.94 -29.65
N ILE A 76 18.82 -16.78 -30.21
CA ILE A 76 19.63 -15.56 -30.02
C ILE A 76 18.94 -14.29 -30.53
N VAL A 77 17.99 -14.42 -31.46
CA VAL A 77 17.15 -13.32 -31.97
C VAL A 77 15.82 -13.25 -31.20
N ILE A 78 15.23 -14.40 -30.89
CA ILE A 78 13.93 -14.46 -30.20
C ILE A 78 14.03 -13.90 -28.77
N ALA A 79 15.06 -14.25 -28.01
CA ALA A 79 15.19 -13.84 -26.62
C ALA A 79 15.26 -12.30 -26.45
N PRO A 80 16.10 -11.55 -27.19
CA PRO A 80 16.07 -10.08 -27.14
C PRO A 80 14.77 -9.50 -27.73
N LEU A 81 14.17 -10.11 -28.76
CA LEU A 81 12.88 -9.67 -29.30
C LEU A 81 11.78 -9.75 -28.24
N LEU A 82 11.73 -10.85 -27.47
CA LEU A 82 10.83 -10.99 -26.32
C LEU A 82 11.08 -9.89 -25.29
N GLY A 83 12.34 -9.57 -25.00
CA GLY A 83 12.69 -8.46 -24.11
C GLY A 83 12.18 -7.10 -24.60
N VAL A 84 12.30 -6.82 -25.89
CA VAL A 84 11.77 -5.57 -26.51
C VAL A 84 10.24 -5.53 -26.43
N ILE A 85 9.56 -6.63 -26.77
CA ILE A 85 8.10 -6.72 -26.64
C ILE A 85 7.68 -6.47 -25.19
N TRP A 86 8.42 -7.00 -24.21
CA TRP A 86 8.14 -6.77 -22.79
C TRP A 86 8.25 -5.30 -22.41
N LEU A 87 9.29 -4.60 -22.86
CA LEU A 87 9.44 -3.16 -22.63
C LEU A 87 8.29 -2.34 -23.22
N VAL A 88 7.83 -2.72 -24.42
CA VAL A 88 6.69 -2.08 -25.10
C VAL A 88 5.40 -2.33 -24.32
N VAL A 89 5.10 -3.57 -23.93
CA VAL A 89 3.92 -3.92 -23.14
C VAL A 89 3.88 -3.17 -21.81
N LEU A 90 5.03 -3.05 -21.12
CA LEU A 90 5.12 -2.25 -19.90
C LEU A 90 4.84 -0.77 -20.16
N GLY A 91 5.27 -0.25 -21.31
CA GLY A 91 5.06 1.15 -21.70
C GLY A 91 3.61 1.45 -22.04
N THR A 92 3.01 0.65 -22.92
CA THR A 92 1.62 0.82 -23.37
C THR A 92 0.61 0.48 -22.27
N GLY A 93 0.95 -0.45 -21.37
CA GLY A 93 0.15 -0.77 -20.19
C GLY A 93 0.19 0.30 -19.09
N GLY A 94 0.89 1.42 -19.30
CA GLY A 94 0.93 2.55 -18.37
C GLY A 94 1.63 2.25 -17.04
N SER A 95 2.58 1.28 -17.01
CA SER A 95 3.37 0.98 -15.80
C SER A 95 4.32 2.11 -15.39
N ARG A 96 4.43 3.14 -16.23
CA ARG A 96 5.32 4.30 -16.08
C ARG A 96 4.55 5.61 -15.96
N ASN A 97 3.27 5.55 -15.59
CA ASN A 97 2.45 6.74 -15.41
C ASN A 97 2.90 7.50 -14.14
N PRO A 98 3.30 8.79 -14.22
CA PRO A 98 3.84 9.56 -13.10
C PRO A 98 2.87 9.67 -11.91
N TRP A 99 1.57 9.53 -12.14
CA TRP A 99 0.53 9.58 -11.10
C TRP A 99 0.41 8.28 -10.29
N ILE A 100 0.94 7.17 -10.81
CA ILE A 100 0.91 5.84 -10.18
C ILE A 100 2.29 5.48 -9.60
N THR A 101 3.36 6.02 -10.20
CA THR A 101 4.74 5.67 -9.83
C THR A 101 5.22 6.47 -8.62
N GLY A 102 5.92 5.81 -7.70
CA GLY A 102 6.55 6.45 -6.53
C GLY A 102 5.78 6.30 -5.22
N SER A 103 4.52 5.86 -5.23
CA SER A 103 3.74 5.56 -4.02
C SER A 103 2.83 4.33 -4.21
N GLY A 104 2.43 3.69 -3.11
CA GLY A 104 1.48 2.57 -3.13
C GLY A 104 1.97 1.28 -3.79
N VAL A 105 1.10 0.27 -3.92
CA VAL A 105 1.47 -1.06 -4.45
C VAL A 105 1.07 -1.25 -5.92
N GLU A 106 0.27 -0.33 -6.45
CA GLU A 106 -0.34 -0.43 -7.79
C GLU A 106 0.72 -0.54 -8.91
N GLU A 107 1.83 0.19 -8.79
CA GLU A 107 2.97 0.07 -9.71
C GLU A 107 3.48 -1.38 -9.82
N TYR A 108 3.77 -2.02 -8.68
CA TYR A 108 4.27 -3.39 -8.63
C TYR A 108 3.23 -4.37 -9.18
N MET A 109 1.96 -4.22 -8.79
CA MET A 109 0.87 -5.05 -9.29
C MET A 109 0.72 -4.94 -10.80
N ARG A 110 0.83 -3.74 -11.35
CA ARG A 110 0.71 -3.51 -12.80
C ARG A 110 1.88 -4.15 -13.56
N VAL A 111 3.12 -4.01 -13.06
CA VAL A 111 4.29 -4.68 -13.65
C VAL A 111 4.12 -6.20 -13.63
N THR A 112 3.72 -6.78 -12.49
CA THR A 112 3.48 -8.23 -12.39
C THR A 112 2.35 -8.69 -13.31
N LYS A 113 1.19 -8.01 -13.32
CA LYS A 113 0.04 -8.37 -14.18
C LYS A 113 0.40 -8.30 -15.67
N LEU A 114 1.01 -7.21 -16.13
CA LEU A 114 1.40 -7.04 -17.53
C LEU A 114 2.42 -8.09 -17.97
N SER A 115 3.36 -8.44 -17.08
CA SER A 115 4.32 -9.52 -17.34
C SER A 115 3.62 -10.87 -17.43
N LEU A 116 2.74 -11.21 -16.49
CA LEU A 116 1.97 -12.45 -16.53
C LEU A 116 1.05 -12.54 -17.75
N TYR A 117 0.39 -11.44 -18.14
CA TYR A 117 -0.46 -11.40 -19.33
C TYR A 117 0.34 -11.57 -20.61
N MET A 118 1.48 -10.90 -20.75
CA MET A 118 2.35 -11.06 -21.92
C MET A 118 2.84 -12.50 -22.04
N PHE A 119 3.47 -13.05 -20.99
CA PHE A 119 4.03 -14.40 -21.03
C PHE A 119 2.93 -15.47 -21.14
N GLY A 120 1.77 -15.25 -20.51
CA GLY A 120 0.60 -16.11 -20.65
C GLY A 120 0.05 -16.11 -22.09
N ALA A 121 -0.07 -14.94 -22.71
CA ALA A 121 -0.50 -14.81 -24.11
C ALA A 121 0.49 -15.50 -25.06
N ILE A 122 1.79 -15.34 -24.83
CA ILE A 122 2.83 -16.01 -25.63
C ILE A 122 2.77 -17.53 -25.42
N ALA A 123 2.58 -18.02 -24.20
CA ALA A 123 2.44 -19.45 -23.92
C ALA A 123 1.20 -20.06 -24.61
N ILE A 124 0.06 -19.36 -24.58
CA ILE A 124 -1.17 -19.79 -25.29
C ILE A 124 -0.95 -19.77 -26.81
N ALA A 125 -0.40 -18.68 -27.35
CA ALA A 125 -0.11 -18.57 -28.78
C ALA A 125 0.89 -19.64 -29.24
N SER A 126 1.93 -19.90 -28.44
CA SER A 126 2.91 -20.96 -28.64
C SER A 126 2.23 -22.33 -28.78
N TYR A 127 1.32 -22.66 -27.86
CA TYR A 127 0.56 -23.91 -27.89
C TYR A 127 -0.33 -24.02 -29.13
N ILE A 128 -1.06 -22.95 -29.48
CA ILE A 128 -1.98 -22.92 -30.65
C ILE A 128 -1.20 -23.04 -31.97
N LEU A 129 -0.12 -22.28 -32.11
CA LEU A 129 0.72 -22.25 -33.30
C LEU A 129 1.66 -23.46 -33.39
N LYS A 130 1.63 -24.37 -32.40
CA LYS A 130 2.56 -25.49 -32.23
C LYS A 130 4.03 -25.05 -32.29
N ALA A 131 4.30 -23.81 -31.88
CA ALA A 131 5.64 -23.29 -31.77
C ALA A 131 6.34 -23.94 -30.57
N GLN A 132 7.38 -24.72 -30.82
CA GLN A 132 8.10 -25.46 -29.77
C GLN A 132 9.10 -24.55 -29.07
N PHE A 133 8.59 -23.62 -28.25
CA PHE A 133 9.45 -22.79 -27.43
C PHE A 133 10.15 -23.62 -26.33
N ALA A 134 11.43 -23.34 -26.12
CA ALA A 134 12.24 -23.91 -25.06
C ALA A 134 11.66 -23.49 -23.71
N ARG A 135 11.22 -24.48 -22.93
CA ARG A 135 10.61 -24.23 -21.61
C ARG A 135 11.59 -23.56 -20.66
N SER A 136 12.88 -23.86 -20.78
CA SER A 136 13.97 -23.25 -20.02
C SER A 136 14.00 -21.73 -20.16
N LEU A 137 13.79 -21.21 -21.38
CA LEU A 137 13.72 -19.76 -21.64
C LEU A 137 12.57 -19.11 -20.84
N PHE A 138 11.37 -19.69 -20.87
CA PHE A 138 10.22 -19.12 -20.17
C PHE A 138 10.31 -19.24 -18.65
N ILE A 139 10.74 -20.41 -18.16
CA ILE A 139 10.85 -20.72 -16.73
C ILE A 139 11.94 -19.87 -16.06
N ALA A 140 13.01 -19.50 -16.79
CA ALA A 140 14.03 -18.61 -16.25
C ALA A 140 13.69 -17.12 -16.47
N LEU A 141 13.32 -16.72 -17.69
CA LEU A 141 13.13 -15.31 -18.06
C LEU A 141 12.01 -14.62 -17.28
N LEU A 142 10.86 -15.27 -17.10
CA LEU A 142 9.71 -14.66 -16.42
C LEU A 142 9.98 -14.38 -14.93
N PRO A 143 10.33 -15.36 -14.08
CA PRO A 143 10.51 -15.08 -12.66
C PRO A 143 11.71 -14.17 -12.41
N ILE A 144 12.83 -14.37 -13.11
CA ILE A 144 14.03 -13.55 -12.92
C ILE A 144 13.78 -12.13 -13.41
N GLY A 145 13.18 -11.97 -14.59
CA GLY A 145 12.84 -10.66 -15.13
C GLY A 145 11.83 -9.93 -14.23
N VAL A 146 10.78 -10.59 -13.74
CA VAL A 146 9.83 -9.97 -12.80
C VAL A 146 10.53 -9.58 -11.50
N LEU A 147 11.39 -10.43 -10.92
CA LEU A 147 12.12 -10.09 -9.71
C LEU A 147 13.06 -8.91 -9.91
N LEU A 148 13.82 -8.88 -11.01
CA LEU A 148 14.71 -7.76 -11.35
C LEU A 148 13.94 -6.47 -11.64
N LEU A 149 12.78 -6.55 -12.31
CA LEU A 149 11.90 -5.41 -12.53
C LEU A 149 11.36 -4.87 -11.20
N LEU A 150 10.83 -5.73 -10.33
CA LEU A 150 10.32 -5.33 -9.02
C LEU A 150 11.43 -4.72 -8.15
N PHE A 151 12.64 -5.28 -8.21
CA PHE A 151 13.82 -4.74 -7.52
C PHE A 151 14.24 -3.37 -8.11
N GLY A 152 14.26 -3.23 -9.43
CA GLY A 152 14.52 -1.96 -10.11
C GLY A 152 13.49 -0.88 -9.74
N ARG A 153 12.20 -1.25 -9.65
CA ARG A 153 11.13 -0.35 -9.17
C ARG A 153 11.32 0.04 -7.72
N TRP A 154 11.74 -0.90 -6.87
CA TRP A 154 12.07 -0.62 -5.48
C TRP A 154 13.24 0.36 -5.36
N LEU A 155 14.31 0.21 -6.14
CA LEU A 155 15.44 1.14 -6.17
C LEU A 155 15.03 2.53 -6.69
N ALA A 156 14.30 2.58 -7.80
CA ALA A 156 13.81 3.84 -8.37
C ALA A 156 12.90 4.58 -7.38
N ARG A 157 12.06 3.84 -6.65
CA ARG A 157 11.21 4.38 -5.59
C ARG A 157 12.02 4.88 -4.39
N ALA A 158 13.01 4.12 -3.94
CA ALA A 158 13.90 4.56 -2.87
C ALA A 158 14.59 5.88 -3.27
N TRP A 159 15.13 5.95 -4.48
CA TRP A 159 15.75 7.16 -5.02
C TRP A 159 14.81 8.36 -5.03
N ILE A 160 13.60 8.23 -5.61
CA ILE A 160 12.67 9.36 -5.70
C ILE A 160 12.23 9.82 -4.30
N ASN A 161 11.94 8.89 -3.38
CA ASN A 161 11.50 9.24 -2.03
C ASN A 161 12.63 9.89 -1.21
N THR A 162 13.87 9.45 -1.38
CA THR A 162 15.02 10.13 -0.77
C THR A 162 15.20 11.54 -1.34
N THR A 163 15.06 11.74 -2.66
CA THR A 163 15.17 13.09 -3.25
C THR A 163 14.03 14.02 -2.79
N ARG A 164 12.82 13.49 -2.62
CA ARG A 164 11.66 14.21 -2.08
C ARG A 164 11.86 14.63 -0.63
N GLY A 165 12.49 13.79 0.18
CA GLY A 165 12.88 14.14 1.55
C GLY A 165 13.84 15.34 1.62
N HIS A 166 14.60 15.62 0.56
CA HIS A 166 15.47 16.79 0.44
C HIS A 166 14.82 17.98 -0.28
N GLY A 167 13.49 17.96 -0.49
CA GLY A 167 12.76 19.04 -1.16
C GLY A 167 12.90 19.08 -2.69
N LYS A 168 13.46 18.04 -3.31
CA LYS A 168 13.60 17.92 -4.78
C LYS A 168 12.53 17.00 -5.37
N ASN A 169 12.23 17.14 -6.66
CA ASN A 169 11.24 16.30 -7.36
C ASN A 169 9.84 16.33 -6.73
N LEU A 170 9.45 17.50 -6.21
CA LEU A 170 8.11 17.80 -5.73
C LEU A 170 7.36 18.59 -6.80
N THR A 171 6.06 18.38 -6.86
CA THR A 171 5.14 19.09 -7.74
C THR A 171 4.60 20.29 -6.98
N SER A 172 4.91 21.50 -7.44
CA SER A 172 4.41 22.74 -6.85
C SER A 172 2.89 22.76 -6.95
N CYS A 173 2.20 22.86 -5.82
CA CYS A 173 0.76 22.85 -5.79
C CYS A 173 0.15 24.02 -5.03
N ALA A 174 -1.07 24.38 -5.45
CA ALA A 174 -1.96 25.23 -4.69
C ALA A 174 -3.08 24.40 -4.08
N VAL A 175 -3.45 24.65 -2.82
CA VAL A 175 -4.51 23.91 -2.12
C VAL A 175 -5.73 24.81 -1.94
N VAL A 176 -6.91 24.36 -2.38
CA VAL A 176 -8.14 25.17 -2.46
C VAL A 176 -9.26 24.52 -1.67
N GLY A 177 -9.89 25.26 -0.76
CA GLY A 177 -11.13 24.86 -0.09
C GLY A 177 -11.32 25.48 1.31
N PRO A 178 -12.16 24.89 2.17
CA PRO A 178 -12.43 25.40 3.52
C PRO A 178 -11.19 25.41 4.42
N THR A 179 -11.15 26.34 5.37
CA THR A 179 -9.95 26.64 6.17
C THR A 179 -9.43 25.44 6.96
N ASP A 180 -10.31 24.70 7.61
CA ASP A 180 -9.98 23.50 8.39
C ASP A 180 -9.40 22.37 7.51
N GLN A 181 -9.97 22.18 6.30
CA GLN A 181 -9.53 21.16 5.36
C GLN A 181 -8.20 21.51 4.71
N VAL A 182 -8.01 22.77 4.32
CA VAL A 182 -6.74 23.26 3.76
C VAL A 182 -5.61 23.09 4.78
N GLN A 183 -5.81 23.48 6.04
CA GLN A 183 -4.81 23.29 7.10
C GLN A 183 -4.42 21.82 7.30
N ARG A 184 -5.41 20.92 7.28
CA ARG A 184 -5.19 19.48 7.40
C ARG A 184 -4.36 18.93 6.23
N VAL A 185 -4.79 19.20 5.00
CA VAL A 185 -4.12 18.73 3.77
C VAL A 185 -2.70 19.29 3.69
N VAL A 186 -2.49 20.58 3.99
CA VAL A 186 -1.15 21.18 4.04
C VAL A 186 -0.28 20.50 5.10
N GLY A 187 -0.83 20.23 6.28
CA GLY A 187 -0.14 19.51 7.36
C GLY A 187 0.28 18.09 6.94
N ASP A 188 -0.63 17.35 6.29
CA ASP A 188 -0.37 15.99 5.84
C ASP A 188 0.65 15.95 4.69
N LEU A 189 0.59 16.88 3.72
CA LEU A 189 1.57 17.00 2.64
C LEU A 189 2.98 17.35 3.16
N ARG A 190 3.07 18.16 4.21
CA ARG A 190 4.37 18.46 4.86
C ARG A 190 4.95 17.28 5.61
N ARG A 191 4.10 16.46 6.26
CA ARG A 191 4.54 15.25 6.96
C ARG A 191 4.88 14.11 6.00
N HIS A 192 4.19 14.03 4.87
CA HIS A 192 4.31 12.97 3.87
C HIS A 192 4.85 13.49 2.54
N THR A 193 6.15 13.81 2.53
CA THR A 193 6.85 14.26 1.31
C THR A 193 6.91 13.17 0.22
N ASP A 194 6.67 11.91 0.58
CA ASP A 194 6.52 10.79 -0.35
C ASP A 194 5.30 10.94 -1.29
N ALA A 195 4.31 11.77 -0.92
CA ALA A 195 3.20 12.14 -1.80
C ALA A 195 3.64 12.93 -3.05
N GLY A 196 4.81 13.58 -3.00
CA GLY A 196 5.39 14.27 -4.16
C GLY A 196 4.80 15.64 -4.49
N PHE A 197 4.11 16.28 -3.53
CA PHE A 197 3.55 17.62 -3.67
C PHE A 197 4.20 18.60 -2.71
N GLN A 198 4.36 19.85 -3.15
CA GLN A 198 4.84 20.96 -2.34
C GLN A 198 3.81 22.09 -2.36
N PRO A 199 3.10 22.33 -1.25
CA PRO A 199 2.13 23.42 -1.20
C PRO A 199 2.89 24.77 -1.19
N LEU A 200 2.72 25.55 -2.25
CA LEU A 200 3.31 26.89 -2.42
C LEU A 200 2.26 28.01 -2.36
N GLY A 201 0.97 27.64 -2.41
CA GLY A 201 -0.14 28.57 -2.28
C GLY A 201 -1.38 27.91 -1.69
N VAL A 202 -2.21 28.70 -1.02
CA VAL A 202 -3.51 28.25 -0.50
C VAL A 202 -4.62 29.20 -0.94
N CYS A 203 -5.83 28.68 -1.11
CA CYS A 203 -7.03 29.46 -1.38
C CYS A 203 -8.12 29.03 -0.42
N LEU A 204 -8.55 29.97 0.42
CA LEU A 204 -9.54 29.72 1.45
C LEU A 204 -10.91 30.16 0.95
N LEU A 205 -11.86 29.23 0.88
CA LEU A 205 -13.21 29.54 0.40
C LEU A 205 -13.98 30.43 1.39
N ASP A 206 -13.69 30.31 2.68
CA ASP A 206 -14.36 31.05 3.76
C ASP A 206 -13.84 32.49 3.92
N GLN A 207 -12.68 32.78 3.33
CA GLN A 207 -11.95 34.05 3.46
C GLN A 207 -11.39 34.48 2.09
N GLU A 208 -12.23 34.43 1.05
CA GLU A 208 -11.87 34.99 -0.26
C GLU A 208 -11.48 36.47 -0.08
N ASP A 209 -10.32 36.84 -0.65
CA ASP A 209 -9.76 38.20 -0.70
C ASP A 209 -9.09 38.77 0.57
N GLN A 210 -8.87 37.99 1.63
CA GLN A 210 -8.00 38.41 2.73
C GLN A 210 -6.55 37.93 2.52
N PRO A 211 -5.57 38.85 2.37
CA PRO A 211 -4.16 38.45 2.36
C PRO A 211 -3.76 37.96 3.75
N GLY A 212 -3.30 36.72 3.80
CA GLY A 212 -2.86 36.04 5.01
C GLY A 212 -1.87 34.92 4.70
N ASP A 213 -1.61 34.13 5.73
CA ASP A 213 -0.68 33.02 5.68
C ASP A 213 -1.27 31.83 6.43
N VAL A 214 -1.30 30.67 5.77
CA VAL A 214 -1.59 29.39 6.43
C VAL A 214 -0.29 28.58 6.56
N ALA A 215 0.22 28.55 7.79
CA ALA A 215 1.40 27.77 8.18
C ALA A 215 2.72 28.14 7.45
N GLY A 216 2.93 29.38 7.01
CA GLY A 216 4.08 29.81 6.22
C GLY A 216 3.86 29.79 4.70
N ILE A 217 2.62 29.65 4.22
CA ILE A 217 2.23 29.58 2.82
C ILE A 217 1.27 30.75 2.50
N PRO A 218 1.58 31.57 1.47
CA PRO A 218 0.75 32.71 1.12
C PRO A 218 -0.64 32.29 0.63
N THR A 219 -1.65 33.05 1.04
CA THR A 219 -3.02 32.92 0.54
C THR A 219 -3.18 33.66 -0.79
N PHE A 220 -3.83 33.02 -1.75
CA PHE A 220 -4.21 33.59 -3.04
C PHE A 220 -5.73 33.67 -3.15
N SER A 221 -6.24 34.73 -3.76
CA SER A 221 -7.65 34.75 -4.14
C SER A 221 -7.94 33.79 -5.29
N ALA A 222 -9.19 33.37 -5.44
CA ALA A 222 -9.62 32.48 -6.52
C ALA A 222 -9.22 33.05 -7.90
N ASN A 223 -9.44 34.36 -8.11
CA ASN A 223 -9.08 35.03 -9.36
C ASN A 223 -7.57 35.14 -9.56
N GLN A 224 -6.79 35.34 -8.50
CA GLN A 224 -5.33 35.34 -8.58
C GLN A 224 -4.79 33.95 -8.92
N LEU A 225 -5.36 32.89 -8.36
CA LEU A 225 -5.01 31.51 -8.68
C LEU A 225 -5.33 31.13 -10.12
N LEU A 226 -6.48 31.59 -10.62
CA LEU A 226 -6.90 31.36 -12.00
C LEU A 226 -6.08 32.21 -13.00
N GLY A 227 -5.75 33.46 -12.64
CA GLY A 227 -4.86 34.32 -13.41
C GLY A 227 -3.41 33.81 -13.42
N THR A 228 -2.97 33.22 -12.30
CA THR A 228 -1.66 32.56 -12.19
C THR A 228 -1.64 31.12 -12.68
N ALA A 229 -2.77 30.48 -12.97
CA ALA A 229 -2.80 29.17 -13.64
C ALA A 229 -2.33 29.24 -15.10
N ASN A 230 -2.41 30.44 -15.71
CA ASN A 230 -1.80 30.73 -17.01
C ASN A 230 -0.31 31.11 -16.91
N SER A 231 0.19 31.42 -15.71
CA SER A 231 1.63 31.52 -15.42
C SER A 231 2.13 30.20 -14.84
N THR A 232 3.39 29.86 -15.04
CA THR A 232 3.98 28.57 -14.61
C THR A 232 4.20 28.46 -13.08
N THR A 233 3.29 29.02 -12.26
CA THR A 233 3.46 29.14 -10.81
C THR A 233 3.10 27.84 -10.07
N PHE A 234 2.06 27.14 -10.52
CA PHE A 234 1.60 25.89 -9.92
C PHE A 234 1.44 24.80 -10.98
N ASP A 235 2.10 23.66 -10.75
CA ASP A 235 2.00 22.48 -11.60
C ASP A 235 0.74 21.65 -11.28
N ALA A 236 0.18 21.80 -10.07
CA ALA A 236 -1.07 21.16 -9.66
C ALA A 236 -1.95 22.07 -8.78
N VAL A 237 -3.26 21.90 -8.86
CA VAL A 237 -4.23 22.48 -7.93
C VAL A 237 -4.93 21.33 -7.21
N ILE A 238 -4.86 21.33 -5.89
CA ILE A 238 -5.48 20.35 -5.01
C ILE A 238 -6.78 20.96 -4.49
N ALA A 239 -7.90 20.47 -5.01
CA ALA A 239 -9.24 20.78 -4.54
C ALA A 239 -9.55 19.91 -3.30
N THR A 240 -9.73 20.56 -2.15
CA THR A 240 -10.08 19.89 -0.90
C THR A 240 -11.57 19.63 -0.79
N GLU A 241 -11.93 18.90 0.25
CA GLU A 241 -13.31 18.52 0.52
C GLU A 241 -14.15 19.73 0.94
N GLY A 242 -15.44 19.73 0.56
CA GLY A 242 -16.37 20.81 0.90
C GLY A 242 -16.43 21.95 -0.12
N LEU A 243 -15.69 21.85 -1.22
CA LEU A 243 -15.87 22.72 -2.39
C LEU A 243 -17.27 22.49 -3.00
N PRO A 244 -18.04 23.56 -3.27
CA PRO A 244 -19.29 23.44 -4.03
C PRO A 244 -19.03 22.85 -5.42
N ASP A 245 -19.90 21.95 -5.90
CA ASP A 245 -19.79 21.33 -7.23
C ASP A 245 -19.65 22.35 -8.37
N THR A 246 -20.34 23.49 -8.23
CA THR A 246 -20.26 24.62 -9.15
C THR A 246 -18.88 25.25 -9.18
N TYR A 247 -18.21 25.34 -8.04
CA TYR A 247 -16.85 25.87 -7.92
C TYR A 247 -15.83 24.88 -8.47
N LEU A 248 -15.94 23.59 -8.13
CA LEU A 248 -15.05 22.54 -8.67
C LEU A 248 -15.15 22.46 -10.20
N ARG A 249 -16.37 22.55 -10.75
CA ARG A 249 -16.60 22.56 -12.19
C ARG A 249 -16.01 23.80 -12.85
N ARG A 250 -16.20 24.99 -12.27
CA ARG A 250 -15.57 26.24 -12.75
C ARG A 250 -14.05 26.15 -12.72
N LEU A 251 -13.48 25.61 -11.64
CA LEU A 251 -12.05 25.38 -11.51
C LEU A 251 -11.55 24.43 -12.60
N ALA A 252 -12.24 23.31 -12.83
CA ALA A 252 -11.89 22.36 -13.90
C ALA A 252 -11.92 23.00 -15.29
N TRP A 253 -12.98 23.77 -15.61
CA TRP A 253 -13.09 24.50 -16.88
C TRP A 253 -12.03 25.58 -17.04
N ASN A 254 -11.68 26.29 -15.96
CA ASN A 254 -10.67 27.34 -16.04
C ASN A 254 -9.24 26.78 -16.13
N LEU A 255 -9.01 25.57 -15.62
CA LEU A 255 -7.76 24.84 -15.81
C LEU A 255 -7.70 24.14 -17.17
N GLU A 256 -8.80 24.08 -17.91
CA GLU A 256 -8.87 23.48 -19.24
C GLU A 256 -7.98 24.26 -20.22
N GLY A 257 -7.02 23.56 -20.84
CA GLY A 257 -6.01 24.18 -21.71
C GLY A 257 -4.76 24.70 -20.99
N SER A 258 -4.74 24.72 -19.66
CA SER A 258 -3.54 24.98 -18.85
C SER A 258 -2.66 23.73 -18.71
N SER A 259 -1.40 23.90 -18.30
CA SER A 259 -0.52 22.77 -17.94
C SER A 259 -0.73 22.25 -16.52
N THR A 260 -1.64 22.84 -15.76
CA THR A 260 -1.83 22.58 -14.34
C THR A 260 -2.80 21.42 -14.13
N ALA A 261 -2.41 20.43 -13.33
CA ALA A 261 -3.24 19.26 -13.04
C ALA A 261 -4.25 19.56 -11.92
N LEU A 262 -5.52 19.20 -12.11
CA LEU A 262 -6.52 19.22 -11.03
C LEU A 262 -6.48 17.89 -10.26
N VAL A 263 -6.23 17.96 -8.95
CA VAL A 263 -6.22 16.84 -8.02
C VAL A 263 -7.33 17.08 -7.00
N VAL A 264 -8.15 16.07 -6.70
CA VAL A 264 -9.21 16.19 -5.71
C VAL A 264 -8.89 15.26 -4.54
N THR A 265 -9.01 15.73 -3.31
CA THR A 265 -8.97 14.87 -2.11
C THR A 265 -10.40 14.49 -1.75
N PRO A 266 -10.88 13.25 -2.00
CA PRO A 266 -12.24 12.89 -1.66
C PRO A 266 -12.33 12.38 -0.22
N ARG A 267 -13.29 12.90 0.53
CA ARG A 267 -13.65 12.55 1.93
C ARG A 267 -13.91 11.08 2.20
N VAL A 268 -14.26 10.38 1.14
CA VAL A 268 -14.59 8.97 1.17
C VAL A 268 -13.31 8.12 1.17
N MET A 269 -12.16 8.62 0.70
CA MET A 269 -10.94 7.83 0.56
C MET A 269 -10.27 7.45 1.89
N ASP A 270 -10.47 8.25 2.94
CA ASP A 270 -10.02 7.95 4.30
C ASP A 270 -10.75 6.74 4.93
N ILE A 271 -11.92 6.38 4.39
CA ILE A 271 -12.79 5.29 4.88
C ILE A 271 -12.89 4.14 3.86
N VAL A 272 -12.69 4.41 2.57
CA VAL A 272 -13.05 3.50 1.47
C VAL A 272 -11.84 2.97 0.69
N GLY A 273 -10.68 3.61 0.75
CA GLY A 273 -9.46 3.10 0.13
C GLY A 273 -9.64 2.67 -1.34
N PRO A 274 -8.93 1.62 -1.82
CA PRO A 274 -9.02 1.08 -3.19
C PRO A 274 -10.36 0.45 -3.59
N ARG A 275 -11.41 0.61 -2.77
CA ARG A 275 -12.64 -0.19 -2.78
C ARG A 275 -13.86 0.59 -3.27
N ALA A 276 -13.66 1.84 -3.65
CA ALA A 276 -14.65 2.66 -4.32
C ALA A 276 -14.80 2.16 -5.75
N HIS A 277 -15.83 1.37 -6.01
CA HIS A 277 -16.26 1.11 -7.37
C HIS A 277 -17.21 2.23 -7.79
N TYR A 278 -16.74 3.05 -8.72
CA TYR A 278 -17.56 4.09 -9.34
C TYR A 278 -18.49 3.43 -10.35
N THR A 279 -19.80 3.50 -10.08
CA THR A 279 -20.80 3.13 -11.09
C THR A 279 -21.31 4.42 -11.71
N ASP A 280 -20.96 4.63 -12.98
CA ASP A 280 -21.41 5.80 -13.73
C ASP A 280 -22.81 5.50 -14.30
N ALA A 281 -23.83 5.71 -13.47
CA ALA A 281 -25.23 5.71 -13.93
C ALA A 281 -25.61 7.15 -14.31
N PRO A 282 -26.23 7.39 -15.49
CA PRO A 282 -26.64 8.74 -15.88
C PRO A 282 -27.50 9.40 -14.79
N GLY A 283 -27.02 10.51 -14.23
CA GLY A 283 -27.74 11.29 -13.23
C GLY A 283 -27.58 10.85 -11.77
N VAL A 284 -26.83 9.77 -11.48
CA VAL A 284 -26.52 9.37 -10.10
C VAL A 284 -25.08 8.87 -10.00
N SER A 285 -24.24 9.64 -9.32
CA SER A 285 -22.90 9.21 -8.91
C SER A 285 -23.05 8.38 -7.63
N LEU A 286 -22.97 7.05 -7.77
CA LEU A 286 -22.97 6.13 -6.64
C LEU A 286 -21.54 5.61 -6.40
N ILE A 287 -21.06 5.78 -5.17
CA ILE A 287 -19.82 5.16 -4.71
C ILE A 287 -20.21 3.88 -3.97
N HIS A 288 -19.95 2.73 -4.59
CA HIS A 288 -20.03 1.46 -3.90
C HIS A 288 -18.76 1.25 -3.08
N VAL A 289 -18.92 1.05 -1.77
CA VAL A 289 -17.83 0.75 -0.84
C VAL A 289 -17.93 -0.72 -0.49
N ASP A 290 -16.97 -1.53 -0.95
CA ASP A 290 -16.90 -2.90 -0.44
C ASP A 290 -16.65 -2.83 1.07
N ILE A 291 -17.47 -3.50 1.88
CA ILE A 291 -17.25 -3.65 3.32
C ILE A 291 -16.25 -4.81 3.52
N PRO A 292 -15.24 -4.72 4.40
CA PRO A 292 -14.27 -5.81 4.58
C PRO A 292 -15.00 -7.06 5.07
N VAL A 293 -15.07 -8.07 4.20
CA VAL A 293 -15.59 -9.39 4.54
C VAL A 293 -14.42 -10.33 4.78
N PHE A 294 -14.32 -10.85 6.01
CA PHE A 294 -13.33 -11.85 6.40
C PHE A 294 -13.80 -13.26 6.03
N SER A 295 -14.21 -13.42 4.78
CA SER A 295 -14.74 -14.67 4.21
C SER A 295 -14.29 -14.86 2.75
N GLY A 296 -14.53 -16.04 2.19
CA GLY A 296 -14.26 -16.35 0.79
C GLY A 296 -12.78 -16.65 0.48
N TRP A 297 -12.44 -16.62 -0.82
CA TRP A 297 -11.13 -17.04 -1.33
C TRP A 297 -9.95 -16.26 -0.72
N LYS A 298 -10.07 -14.94 -0.58
CA LYS A 298 -9.01 -14.11 0.03
C LYS A 298 -8.67 -14.58 1.45
N TYR A 299 -9.68 -14.96 2.23
CA TYR A 299 -9.49 -15.46 3.59
C TYR A 299 -8.92 -16.90 3.60
N ALA A 300 -9.27 -17.73 2.62
CA ALA A 300 -8.62 -19.03 2.42
C ALA A 300 -7.13 -18.89 2.10
N VAL A 301 -6.75 -17.91 1.25
CA VAL A 301 -5.35 -17.57 0.98
C VAL A 301 -4.63 -17.12 2.25
N LYS A 302 -5.25 -16.25 3.06
CA LYS A 302 -4.70 -15.86 4.38
C LYS A 302 -4.46 -17.06 5.28
N ARG A 303 -5.42 -18.00 5.33
CA ARG A 303 -5.29 -19.19 6.16
C ARG A 303 -4.19 -20.12 5.66
N ALA A 304 -4.06 -20.31 4.35
CA ALA A 304 -2.97 -21.08 3.76
C ALA A 304 -1.61 -20.46 4.10
N PHE A 305 -1.49 -19.14 3.96
CA PHE A 305 -0.30 -18.38 4.36
C PHE A 305 0.03 -18.60 5.85
N ASP A 306 -0.96 -18.46 6.74
CA ASP A 306 -0.77 -18.67 8.17
C ASP A 306 -0.25 -20.07 8.51
N ILE A 307 -0.78 -21.10 7.86
CA ILE A 307 -0.35 -22.49 8.05
C ILE A 307 1.09 -22.67 7.57
N VAL A 308 1.40 -22.26 6.34
CA VAL A 308 2.74 -22.43 5.73
C VAL A 308 3.79 -21.73 6.58
N VAL A 309 3.58 -20.46 6.93
CA VAL A 309 4.52 -19.68 7.73
C VAL A 309 4.69 -20.30 9.13
N SER A 310 3.60 -20.72 9.77
CA SER A 310 3.68 -21.32 11.11
C SER A 310 4.41 -22.66 11.11
N VAL A 311 4.17 -23.51 10.11
CA VAL A 311 4.88 -24.80 9.99
C VAL A 311 6.38 -24.57 9.78
N ILE A 312 6.75 -23.68 8.86
CA ILE A 312 8.15 -23.33 8.62
C ILE A 312 8.79 -22.78 9.90
N ALA A 313 8.13 -21.84 10.58
CA ALA A 313 8.63 -21.25 11.81
C ALA A 313 8.83 -22.29 12.92
N LEU A 314 7.86 -23.19 13.14
CA LEU A 314 7.95 -24.24 14.16
C LEU A 314 9.11 -25.22 13.89
N ILE A 315 9.37 -25.56 12.63
CA ILE A 315 10.49 -26.44 12.25
C ILE A 315 11.82 -25.72 12.45
N VAL A 316 11.98 -24.53 11.86
CA VAL A 316 13.23 -23.76 11.90
C VAL A 316 13.59 -23.33 13.33
N LEU A 317 12.60 -22.99 14.16
CA LEU A 317 12.81 -22.54 15.54
C LEU A 317 12.83 -23.69 16.56
N SER A 318 12.68 -24.95 16.14
CA SER A 318 12.72 -26.10 17.05
C SER A 318 14.00 -26.19 17.90
N PRO A 319 15.21 -25.84 17.43
CA PRO A 319 16.40 -25.82 18.28
C PRO A 319 16.32 -24.74 19.35
N VAL A 320 15.78 -23.56 19.01
CA VAL A 320 15.57 -22.46 19.95
C VAL A 320 14.58 -22.88 21.03
N PHE A 321 13.50 -23.58 20.66
CA PHE A 321 12.52 -24.07 21.63
C PHE A 321 13.13 -25.04 22.64
N LEU A 322 13.99 -25.95 22.18
CA LEU A 322 14.68 -26.89 23.05
C LEU A 322 15.61 -26.18 24.04
N ILE A 323 16.42 -25.23 23.55
CA ILE A 323 17.34 -24.45 24.40
C ILE A 323 16.55 -23.64 25.43
N THR A 324 15.52 -22.91 25.01
CA THR A 324 14.67 -22.12 25.91
C THR A 324 13.97 -23.01 26.94
N ALA A 325 13.50 -24.19 26.55
CA ALA A 325 12.89 -25.14 27.47
C ALA A 325 13.86 -25.61 28.58
N ILE A 326 15.10 -25.91 28.22
CA ILE A 326 16.15 -26.31 29.17
C ILE A 326 16.48 -25.14 30.12
N LEU A 327 16.64 -23.93 29.59
CA LEU A 327 16.95 -22.74 30.37
C LEU A 327 15.87 -22.46 31.42
N ILE A 328 14.59 -22.44 31.01
CA ILE A 328 13.46 -22.23 31.92
C ILE A 328 13.39 -23.33 32.98
N LYS A 329 13.63 -24.59 32.61
CA LYS A 329 13.63 -25.72 33.56
C LYS A 329 14.76 -25.65 34.57
N ARG A 330 15.93 -25.14 34.17
CA ARG A 330 17.08 -24.98 35.08
C ARG A 330 16.92 -23.83 36.07
N GLU A 331 16.11 -22.82 35.77
CA GLU A 331 15.96 -21.65 36.64
C GLU A 331 15.12 -21.96 37.89
N ASP A 332 13.95 -22.57 37.74
CA ASP A 332 13.05 -22.83 38.88
C ASP A 332 12.21 -24.13 38.73
N SER A 333 12.57 -25.01 37.79
CA SER A 333 11.89 -26.29 37.49
C SER A 333 10.41 -26.20 37.10
N GLY A 334 9.83 -25.01 36.97
CA GLY A 334 8.42 -24.83 36.62
C GLY A 334 8.07 -25.19 35.17
N PRO A 335 6.81 -25.00 34.74
CA PRO A 335 6.36 -25.35 33.40
C PRO A 335 7.03 -24.49 32.32
N VAL A 336 7.39 -25.09 31.18
CA VAL A 336 8.05 -24.36 30.08
C VAL A 336 7.05 -23.45 29.36
N ILE A 337 5.85 -23.96 29.09
CA ILE A 337 4.80 -23.26 28.38
C ILE A 337 3.83 -22.63 29.37
N PHE A 338 3.69 -21.31 29.28
CA PHE A 338 2.64 -20.53 29.92
C PHE A 338 1.42 -20.46 29.00
N ARG A 339 0.23 -20.58 29.59
CA ARG A 339 -1.06 -20.55 28.90
C ARG A 339 -1.92 -19.45 29.50
N GLN A 340 -2.52 -18.63 28.65
CA GLN A 340 -3.40 -17.54 29.10
C GLN A 340 -4.62 -17.41 28.19
N GLN A 341 -5.78 -17.14 28.78
CA GLN A 341 -7.00 -16.86 28.03
C GLN A 341 -6.97 -15.45 27.44
N ARG A 342 -7.34 -15.34 26.17
CA ARG A 342 -7.44 -14.10 25.41
C ARG A 342 -8.73 -14.11 24.62
N VAL A 343 -9.16 -12.93 24.18
CA VAL A 343 -10.33 -12.76 23.32
C VAL A 343 -9.88 -12.76 21.86
N GLY A 344 -10.50 -13.62 21.07
CA GLY A 344 -10.21 -13.84 19.66
C GLY A 344 -11.28 -13.24 18.74
N GLN A 345 -11.39 -13.84 17.56
CA GLN A 345 -12.36 -13.41 16.55
C GLN A 345 -13.80 -13.53 17.08
N ASN A 346 -14.63 -12.54 16.79
CA ASN A 346 -16.02 -12.39 17.22
C ASN A 346 -16.21 -12.40 18.75
N GLY A 347 -15.15 -12.13 19.53
CA GLY A 347 -15.21 -12.16 20.97
C GLY A 347 -15.00 -13.55 21.59
N GLU A 348 -14.73 -14.57 20.79
CA GLU A 348 -14.56 -15.95 21.27
C GLU A 348 -13.27 -16.11 22.09
N PRO A 349 -13.32 -16.69 23.30
CA PRO A 349 -12.13 -16.90 24.11
C PRO A 349 -11.23 -17.98 23.49
N PHE A 350 -9.92 -17.80 23.58
CA PHE A 350 -8.94 -18.80 23.18
C PHE A 350 -7.66 -18.74 24.02
N THR A 351 -6.92 -19.84 24.05
CA THR A 351 -5.69 -19.97 24.82
C THR A 351 -4.47 -19.64 23.98
N ILE A 352 -3.74 -18.59 24.36
CA ILE A 352 -2.40 -18.32 23.81
C ILE A 352 -1.35 -19.20 24.48
N HIS A 353 -0.29 -19.52 23.73
CA HIS A 353 0.87 -20.26 24.22
C HIS A 353 2.10 -19.35 24.18
N LYS A 354 2.78 -19.19 25.32
CA LYS A 354 4.05 -18.45 25.44
C LYS A 354 5.07 -19.30 26.19
N PHE A 355 6.35 -18.98 26.07
CA PHE A 355 7.31 -19.46 27.07
C PHE A 355 7.09 -18.71 28.38
N ARG A 356 7.26 -19.41 29.49
CA ARG A 356 7.15 -18.78 30.80
C ARG A 356 8.35 -17.86 31.03
N SER A 357 8.06 -16.57 31.20
CA SER A 357 9.04 -15.52 31.50
C SER A 357 8.90 -14.96 32.92
N MET A 358 7.97 -15.50 33.72
CA MET A 358 7.62 -15.03 35.05
C MET A 358 7.57 -16.18 36.04
N SER A 359 7.73 -15.87 37.32
CA SER A 359 7.58 -16.83 38.42
C SER A 359 6.20 -17.49 38.40
N VAL A 360 6.09 -18.72 38.93
CA VAL A 360 4.85 -19.52 38.92
C VAL A 360 3.65 -18.78 39.54
N ASN A 361 3.90 -17.94 40.56
CA ASN A 361 2.87 -17.19 41.29
C ASN A 361 2.70 -15.74 40.80
N ALA A 362 3.05 -15.44 39.54
CA ALA A 362 2.99 -14.09 39.00
C ALA A 362 1.56 -13.59 38.79
N GLU A 363 0.64 -14.46 38.38
CA GLU A 363 -0.72 -14.07 38.00
C GLU A 363 -1.56 -13.65 39.21
N SER A 364 -1.36 -14.25 40.38
CA SER A 364 -2.04 -13.87 41.63
C SER A 364 -1.68 -12.47 42.14
N LYS A 365 -0.57 -11.89 41.65
CA LYS A 365 -0.11 -10.56 42.03
C LYS A 365 -0.61 -9.45 41.09
N ILE A 366 -1.25 -9.79 39.96
CA ILE A 366 -1.53 -8.82 38.90
C ILE A 366 -2.61 -7.80 39.28
N GLN A 367 -3.67 -8.24 39.97
CA GLN A 367 -4.81 -7.36 40.27
C GLN A 367 -4.37 -6.24 41.22
N LYS A 368 -3.68 -6.61 42.30
CA LYS A 368 -3.11 -5.65 43.24
C LYS A 368 -2.21 -4.61 42.56
N LEU A 369 -1.37 -5.04 41.61
CA LEU A 369 -0.49 -4.13 40.87
C LEU A 369 -1.24 -3.16 39.94
N ILE A 370 -2.37 -3.58 39.38
CA ILE A 370 -3.22 -2.70 38.57
C ILE A 370 -3.91 -1.67 39.47
N ASP A 371 -4.45 -2.13 40.60
CA ASP A 371 -5.11 -1.27 41.57
C ASP A 371 -4.13 -0.22 42.14
N ASP A 372 -2.91 -0.65 42.49
CA ASP A 372 -1.83 0.22 42.99
C ASP A 372 -1.37 1.27 41.95
N ALA A 373 -1.62 1.04 40.66
CA ALA A 373 -1.21 1.90 39.54
C ALA A 373 -2.34 2.75 38.94
N GLY A 374 -3.48 2.86 39.62
CA GLY A 374 -4.60 3.72 39.20
C GLY A 374 -5.74 2.99 38.49
N GLY A 375 -5.76 1.66 38.46
CA GLY A 375 -6.95 0.86 38.13
C GLY A 375 -7.24 0.64 36.64
N HIS A 376 -6.49 1.25 35.72
CA HIS A 376 -6.68 1.05 34.28
C HIS A 376 -6.04 -0.27 33.81
N ALA A 377 -6.86 -1.22 33.36
CA ALA A 377 -6.38 -2.53 32.94
C ALA A 377 -5.90 -2.55 31.48
N LEU A 378 -6.47 -1.69 30.64
CA LEU A 378 -6.10 -1.57 29.24
C LEU A 378 -4.69 -0.98 29.08
N PHE A 379 -3.80 -1.72 28.40
CA PHE A 379 -2.39 -1.36 28.21
C PHE A 379 -1.54 -1.24 29.48
N PHE A 380 -1.97 -1.83 30.60
CA PHE A 380 -1.19 -1.84 31.84
C PHE A 380 0.23 -2.40 31.65
N LYS A 381 1.24 -1.59 31.96
CA LYS A 381 2.68 -1.92 31.92
C LYS A 381 3.36 -1.40 33.19
N LEU A 382 4.33 -2.16 33.69
CA LEU A 382 5.25 -1.74 34.76
C LEU A 382 6.65 -1.66 34.17
N ASP A 383 7.40 -0.60 34.47
CA ASP A 383 8.79 -0.45 34.01
C ASP A 383 9.70 -1.53 34.61
N HIS A 384 9.50 -1.85 35.89
CA HIS A 384 10.19 -2.94 36.58
C HIS A 384 9.17 -3.91 37.16
N ASP A 385 8.82 -4.94 36.38
CA ASP A 385 7.88 -5.97 36.84
C ASP A 385 8.59 -6.98 37.77
N PRO A 386 8.30 -6.99 39.08
CA PRO A 386 8.98 -7.84 40.06
C PRO A 386 8.67 -9.33 39.91
N ARG A 387 7.78 -9.69 38.98
CA ARG A 387 7.36 -11.08 38.73
C ARG A 387 8.21 -11.78 37.69
N MET A 388 9.04 -11.04 36.94
CA MET A 388 9.88 -11.59 35.87
C MET A 388 11.08 -12.37 36.42
N THR A 389 11.44 -13.47 35.76
CA THR A 389 12.67 -14.21 36.07
C THR A 389 13.86 -13.63 35.30
N LYS A 390 15.11 -14.01 35.63
CA LYS A 390 16.30 -13.49 34.95
C LYS A 390 16.35 -13.96 33.50
N ILE A 391 16.05 -15.24 33.27
CA ILE A 391 15.94 -15.78 31.90
C ILE A 391 14.73 -15.17 31.21
N GLY A 392 13.62 -15.01 31.93
CA GLY A 392 12.40 -14.38 31.43
C GLY A 392 12.60 -12.96 30.92
N ALA A 393 13.42 -12.16 31.59
CA ALA A 393 13.80 -10.82 31.13
C ALA A 393 14.50 -10.86 29.77
N THR A 394 15.45 -11.78 29.58
CA THR A 394 16.13 -11.99 28.30
C THR A 394 15.16 -12.48 27.21
N LEU A 395 14.29 -13.45 27.53
CA LEU A 395 13.30 -13.95 26.57
C LEU A 395 12.39 -12.84 26.06
N ARG A 396 11.91 -11.98 26.98
CA ARG A 396 11.07 -10.82 26.67
C ARG A 396 11.80 -9.75 25.85
N LYS A 397 13.05 -9.46 26.20
CA LYS A 397 13.89 -8.49 25.47
C LYS A 397 14.00 -8.84 24.00
N TYR A 398 14.16 -10.13 23.68
CA TYR A 398 14.27 -10.63 22.31
C TYR A 398 12.94 -11.18 21.75
N SER A 399 11.82 -11.02 22.48
CA SER A 399 10.49 -11.55 22.13
C SER A 399 10.47 -13.07 21.83
N ILE A 400 11.44 -13.81 22.38
CA ILE A 400 11.53 -15.26 22.25
C ILE A 400 10.36 -15.93 22.98
N ASP A 401 9.85 -15.30 24.05
CA ASP A 401 8.72 -15.80 24.81
C ASP A 401 7.43 -15.94 24.01
N GLU A 402 7.30 -15.21 22.90
CA GLU A 402 6.11 -15.22 22.05
C GLU A 402 6.15 -16.28 20.94
N LEU A 403 7.30 -16.91 20.67
CA LEU A 403 7.43 -17.86 19.57
C LEU A 403 6.48 -19.07 19.65
N PRO A 404 6.11 -19.62 20.82
CA PRO A 404 5.11 -20.69 20.90
C PRO A 404 3.73 -20.29 20.35
N GLN A 405 3.45 -19.00 20.11
CA GLN A 405 2.21 -18.56 19.49
C GLN A 405 2.05 -19.07 18.05
N PHE A 406 3.13 -19.43 17.33
CA PHE A 406 3.01 -20.08 16.02
C PHE A 406 2.22 -21.39 16.07
N TRP A 407 2.25 -22.11 17.20
CA TRP A 407 1.38 -23.26 17.42
C TRP A 407 -0.09 -22.87 17.52
N THR A 408 -0.37 -21.72 18.14
CA THR A 408 -1.74 -21.16 18.26
C THR A 408 -2.27 -20.69 16.90
N VAL A 409 -1.39 -20.15 16.05
CA VAL A 409 -1.71 -19.85 14.66
C VAL A 409 -1.99 -21.13 13.87
N LEU A 410 -1.16 -22.17 14.00
CA LEU A 410 -1.38 -23.44 13.31
C LEU A 410 -2.72 -24.08 13.71
N LYS A 411 -3.11 -24.03 14.99
CA LYS A 411 -4.44 -24.46 15.48
C LYS A 411 -5.60 -23.64 14.90
N GLY A 412 -5.34 -22.42 14.44
CA GLY A 412 -6.32 -21.56 13.79
C GLY A 412 -7.02 -20.56 14.70
N ASN A 413 -6.61 -20.43 15.96
CA ASN A 413 -7.16 -19.41 16.87
C ASN A 413 -6.52 -18.03 16.66
N MET A 414 -5.31 -17.98 16.10
CA MET A 414 -4.59 -16.76 15.74
C MET A 414 -4.21 -16.76 14.25
N SER A 415 -3.78 -15.60 13.77
CA SER A 415 -3.12 -15.41 12.47
C SER A 415 -1.66 -14.97 12.68
N VAL A 416 -0.82 -15.09 11.67
CA VAL A 416 0.54 -14.52 11.71
C VAL A 416 0.45 -13.00 11.82
N VAL A 417 -0.46 -12.39 11.04
CA VAL A 417 -0.70 -10.95 11.02
C VAL A 417 -2.13 -10.65 11.46
N GLY A 418 -2.28 -9.74 12.42
CA GLY A 418 -3.56 -9.34 12.99
C GLY A 418 -3.40 -8.37 14.17
N PRO A 419 -4.51 -7.83 14.71
CA PRO A 419 -4.47 -7.00 15.91
C PRO A 419 -3.94 -7.79 17.11
N ARG A 420 -3.31 -7.11 18.08
CA ARG A 420 -2.79 -7.76 19.30
C ARG A 420 -3.90 -8.50 20.07
N PRO A 421 -3.69 -9.74 20.54
CA PRO A 421 -4.65 -10.45 21.39
C PRO A 421 -4.75 -9.82 22.78
N GLN A 422 -5.97 -9.61 23.27
CA GLN A 422 -6.25 -8.85 24.50
C GLN A 422 -7.00 -9.70 25.53
N MET A 423 -6.86 -9.37 26.81
CA MET A 423 -7.59 -10.03 27.89
C MET A 423 -9.08 -9.63 27.85
N ALA A 424 -9.95 -10.48 28.39
CA ALA A 424 -11.37 -10.15 28.52
C ALA A 424 -11.61 -8.83 29.27
N ARG A 425 -10.83 -8.54 30.32
CA ARG A 425 -10.89 -7.27 31.06
C ARG A 425 -10.59 -6.04 30.19
N GLU A 426 -9.64 -6.17 29.26
CA GLU A 426 -9.27 -5.08 28.36
C GLU A 426 -10.37 -4.85 27.32
N VAL A 427 -10.97 -5.92 26.81
CA VAL A 427 -12.08 -5.86 25.85
C VAL A 427 -13.34 -5.25 26.46
N ALA A 428 -13.54 -5.40 27.77
CA ALA A 428 -14.67 -4.80 28.48
C ALA A 428 -14.65 -3.26 28.44
N GLU A 429 -13.46 -2.65 28.33
CA GLU A 429 -13.28 -1.19 28.25
C GLU A 429 -13.43 -0.64 26.81
N TYR A 430 -13.75 -1.48 25.81
CA TYR A 430 -13.81 -1.04 24.42
C TYR A 430 -15.04 -0.20 24.08
N THR A 431 -14.78 0.90 23.38
CA THR A 431 -15.83 1.66 22.69
C THR A 431 -16.50 0.79 21.61
N PRO A 432 -17.77 1.07 21.25
CA PRO A 432 -18.47 0.33 20.19
C PRO A 432 -17.70 0.32 18.86
N ALA A 433 -17.05 1.43 18.50
CA ALA A 433 -16.21 1.52 17.31
C ALA A 433 -14.98 0.61 17.41
N TYR A 434 -14.30 0.58 18.57
CA TYR A 434 -13.09 -0.21 18.73
C TYR A 434 -13.35 -1.73 18.75
N LYS A 435 -14.56 -2.18 19.13
CA LYS A 435 -14.96 -3.59 19.04
C LYS A 435 -14.85 -4.18 17.64
N ARG A 436 -14.88 -3.36 16.58
CA ARG A 436 -14.72 -3.82 15.17
C ARG A 436 -13.41 -4.58 14.95
N ARG A 437 -12.37 -4.34 15.75
CA ARG A 437 -11.12 -5.11 15.64
C ARG A 437 -11.29 -6.62 15.81
N LEU A 438 -12.30 -7.03 16.59
CA LEU A 438 -12.61 -8.43 16.88
C LEU A 438 -13.20 -9.16 15.66
N LEU A 439 -13.49 -8.47 14.55
CA LEU A 439 -13.92 -9.12 13.30
C LEU A 439 -12.81 -9.99 12.70
N THR A 440 -11.55 -9.80 13.11
CA THR A 440 -10.39 -10.55 12.64
C THR A 440 -9.80 -11.43 13.73
N LYS A 441 -9.06 -12.46 13.31
CA LYS A 441 -8.22 -13.23 14.23
C LYS A 441 -7.08 -12.34 14.71
N PRO A 442 -6.76 -12.38 16.02
CA PRO A 442 -5.59 -11.67 16.52
C PRO A 442 -4.29 -12.23 15.93
N GLY A 443 -3.28 -11.37 15.85
CA GLY A 443 -2.00 -11.64 15.21
C GLY A 443 -0.85 -11.84 16.18
N ILE A 444 0.19 -12.56 15.74
CA ILE A 444 1.52 -12.50 16.37
C ILE A 444 2.14 -11.12 16.10
N THR A 445 2.01 -10.62 14.87
CA THR A 445 2.43 -9.28 14.45
C THR A 445 1.30 -8.51 13.77
N GLY A 446 1.50 -7.23 13.48
CA GLY A 446 0.44 -6.28 13.14
C GLY A 446 0.97 -4.87 12.93
N LEU A 447 0.11 -3.98 12.44
CA LEU A 447 0.47 -2.60 12.09
C LEU A 447 1.02 -1.80 13.28
N TRP A 448 0.43 -1.98 14.46
CA TRP A 448 0.96 -1.42 15.71
C TRP A 448 2.44 -1.76 15.89
N GLN A 449 2.80 -3.05 15.77
CA GLN A 449 4.14 -3.54 16.10
C GLN A 449 5.25 -3.04 15.17
N ILE A 450 4.89 -2.57 13.96
CA ILE A 450 5.85 -2.04 12.98
C ILE A 450 5.91 -0.51 12.95
N CYS A 451 4.92 0.20 13.50
CA CYS A 451 4.81 1.67 13.40
C CYS A 451 5.31 2.44 14.62
N GLY A 452 5.57 1.80 15.76
CA GLY A 452 6.10 2.49 16.95
C GLY A 452 6.09 1.71 18.26
N ARG A 453 5.40 0.55 18.32
CA ARG A 453 5.37 -0.31 19.53
C ARG A 453 4.98 0.46 20.80
N SER A 454 5.93 0.64 21.73
CA SER A 454 5.73 1.26 23.05
C SER A 454 5.69 2.79 23.02
N ASP A 455 6.13 3.41 21.93
CA ASP A 455 6.23 4.87 21.82
C ASP A 455 4.92 5.51 21.35
N LEU A 456 3.91 4.69 21.05
CA LEU A 456 2.60 5.12 20.58
C LEU A 456 1.65 5.36 21.74
N SER A 457 0.83 6.41 21.63
CA SER A 457 -0.30 6.57 22.54
C SER A 457 -1.29 5.41 22.37
N PRO A 458 -2.07 5.07 23.42
CA PRO A 458 -3.16 4.10 23.31
C PRO A 458 -4.08 4.36 22.12
N GLU A 459 -4.46 5.61 21.88
CA GLU A 459 -5.33 6.05 20.79
C GLU A 459 -4.70 5.83 19.42
N GLU A 460 -3.41 6.13 19.26
CA GLU A 460 -2.68 5.90 18.01
C GLU A 460 -2.62 4.41 17.67
N GLY A 461 -2.35 3.58 18.66
CA GLY A 461 -2.32 2.15 18.48
C GLY A 461 -3.72 1.56 18.20
N MET A 462 -4.77 2.07 18.84
CA MET A 462 -6.16 1.72 18.51
C MET A 462 -6.48 2.05 17.05
N ARG A 463 -6.06 3.23 16.58
CA ARG A 463 -6.24 3.67 15.19
C ARG A 463 -5.51 2.76 14.20
N LEU A 464 -4.30 2.30 14.52
CA LEU A 464 -3.55 1.37 13.68
C LEU A 464 -4.21 -0.02 13.58
N ASP A 465 -4.74 -0.53 14.69
CA ASP A 465 -5.48 -1.80 14.71
C ASP A 465 -6.76 -1.72 13.85
N LEU A 466 -7.53 -0.63 13.97
CA LEU A 466 -8.72 -0.41 13.14
C LEU A 466 -8.34 -0.25 11.66
N ARG A 467 -7.29 0.52 11.37
CA ARG A 467 -6.78 0.68 10.01
C ARG A 467 -6.41 -0.65 9.37
N TYR A 468 -5.81 -1.57 10.12
CA TYR A 468 -5.52 -2.92 9.63
C TYR A 468 -6.79 -3.66 9.25
N VAL A 469 -7.77 -3.70 10.17
CA VAL A 469 -9.04 -4.42 9.98
C VAL A 469 -9.82 -3.86 8.80
N GLU A 470 -9.84 -2.54 8.65
CA GLU A 470 -10.61 -1.87 7.61
C GLU A 470 -9.97 -1.98 6.22
N ASN A 471 -8.63 -2.00 6.14
CA ASN A 471 -7.86 -2.01 4.90
C ASN A 471 -7.13 -3.33 4.66
N TRP A 472 -7.59 -4.42 5.27
CA TRP A 472 -6.89 -5.69 5.19
C TRP A 472 -6.82 -6.22 3.75
N SER A 473 -5.62 -6.68 3.37
CA SER A 473 -5.37 -7.46 2.16
C SER A 473 -4.28 -8.53 2.38
N PRO A 474 -4.24 -9.61 1.58
CA PRO A 474 -3.15 -10.58 1.65
C PRO A 474 -1.77 -9.95 1.43
N ILE A 475 -1.69 -8.92 0.58
CA ILE A 475 -0.44 -8.22 0.29
C ILE A 475 0.02 -7.39 1.50
N SER A 476 -0.90 -6.73 2.20
CA SER A 476 -0.55 -6.00 3.43
C SER A 476 0.02 -6.92 4.51
N ASP A 477 -0.46 -8.17 4.60
CA ASP A 477 0.11 -9.14 5.55
C ASP A 477 1.59 -9.44 5.21
N ILE A 478 1.92 -9.64 3.93
CA ILE A 478 3.31 -9.87 3.48
C ILE A 478 4.19 -8.64 3.81
N ILE A 479 3.69 -7.44 3.53
CA ILE A 479 4.42 -6.19 3.84
C ILE A 479 4.66 -6.07 5.34
N ILE A 480 3.66 -6.36 6.17
CA ILE A 480 3.79 -6.30 7.63
C ILE A 480 4.84 -7.32 8.10
N VAL A 481 4.79 -8.57 7.64
CA VAL A 481 5.81 -9.59 8.00
C VAL A 481 7.21 -9.15 7.60
N ALA A 482 7.41 -8.65 6.38
CA ALA A 482 8.71 -8.17 5.92
C ALA A 482 9.23 -7.02 6.78
N LYS A 483 8.36 -6.05 7.11
CA LYS A 483 8.71 -4.95 8.02
C LYS A 483 9.04 -5.46 9.42
N THR A 484 8.28 -6.41 9.95
CA THR A 484 8.53 -7.01 11.26
C THR A 484 9.92 -7.64 11.34
N ILE A 485 10.37 -8.36 10.31
CA ILE A 485 11.73 -8.92 10.26
C ILE A 485 12.77 -7.80 10.33
N THR A 486 12.61 -6.74 9.53
CA THR A 486 13.55 -5.60 9.57
C THR A 486 13.55 -4.86 10.90
N THR A 487 12.40 -4.77 11.57
CA THR A 487 12.28 -4.13 12.88
C THR A 487 12.93 -4.95 13.99
N ILE A 488 12.81 -6.28 13.97
CA ILE A 488 13.43 -7.17 14.96
C ILE A 488 14.97 -7.17 14.84
N LEU A 489 15.49 -7.00 13.63
CA LEU A 489 16.94 -6.97 13.37
C LEU A 489 17.61 -5.65 13.78
N LYS A 490 16.85 -4.58 14.05
CA LYS A 490 17.40 -3.30 14.51
C LYS A 490 17.56 -3.31 16.05
N PRO A 491 18.77 -3.12 16.58
CA PRO A 491 19.04 -3.25 18.01
C PRO A 491 18.36 -2.20 18.90
N GLU A 492 17.93 -1.07 18.34
CA GLU A 492 17.44 0.09 19.10
C GLU A 492 16.01 -0.06 19.65
N ASN A 493 15.25 -1.08 19.22
CA ASN A 493 13.81 -1.18 19.50
C ASN A 493 13.43 -2.48 20.24
N GLY A 494 13.99 -2.66 21.45
CA GLY A 494 13.55 -3.70 22.39
C GLY A 494 12.04 -3.64 22.65
N ALA A 495 11.40 -4.77 22.94
CA ALA A 495 9.95 -4.82 23.21
C ALA A 495 9.53 -4.19 24.55
N TYR A 496 10.48 -3.66 25.31
CA TYR A 496 10.33 -3.20 26.69
C TYR A 496 11.04 -1.91 26.96
#